data_AF-A0A3D4QZW5-F1
#
_entry.id   AF-A0A3D4QZW5-F1
#
_cell.length_a   1.000
_cell.length_b   1.000
_cell.length_c   1.000
_cell.angle_alpha   90.00
_cell.angle_beta   90.00
_cell.angle_gamma   90.00
#
_symmetry.space_group_name_H-M   'P 1'
#
loop_
_entity.id
_entity.type
_entity.pdbx_description
1 polymer ?
#
loop_
_entity_poly.entity_id
_entity_poly.type
_entity_poly.pdbx_seq_one_letter_code
_entity_poly.pdbx_strand_id
1 'polypeptide(L)'
;MSEIKLERIDDNRWLLPRTGAMRVPGIIYANEKISGLLKNDESAKQVANVAQLPGIVNFSLAMPDIHWGYGFPIGGVAAFDLDTGVISPGGVGYDINCGCRLLATELTLHDIKDKVKDLTTALYQRIPTGVGSTGYVKLSGKDQKKVLEEGAGWAVKAGFGSAQDLETTEDGGCISGADPEHVSARALERGKQQLGTLGSGNHFLEIEVVEEIFDEKAAQAFGLRKGQVVVMIHTGSRGLGYQICDDYLALMVKHQAETGIALPDRQLACTYLDSGRGRNYLAAMACGANYAWANRQILMHLTREVFEKSLRVAPRELGMRLVYDVCHNIAKIESFTIAGVEKKLCVHRKGATRAYPAGHDAVPLRYRSVGQP
;
A
#
# COMPACT_ATOMS: atom_id res chain seq x y z
N MET A 1 -21.59 24.38 -7.64
CA MET A 1 -20.87 23.11 -7.87
C MET A 1 -21.65 22.37 -8.96
N SER A 2 -21.00 21.89 -10.02
CA SER A 2 -21.70 21.09 -11.02
C SER A 2 -22.17 19.80 -10.35
N GLU A 3 -23.47 19.58 -10.32
CA GLU A 3 -24.10 18.44 -9.68
C GLU A 3 -23.61 17.15 -10.38
N ILE A 4 -22.81 16.33 -9.68
CA ILE A 4 -22.33 15.05 -10.23
C ILE A 4 -23.49 14.07 -10.16
N LYS A 5 -24.02 13.73 -11.33
CA LYS A 5 -25.09 12.74 -11.45
C LYS A 5 -24.50 11.33 -11.36
N LEU A 6 -24.91 10.57 -10.35
CA LEU A 6 -24.62 9.14 -10.22
C LEU A 6 -25.84 8.32 -10.61
N GLU A 7 -25.62 7.25 -11.37
CA GLU A 7 -26.65 6.31 -11.81
C GLU A 7 -26.43 4.95 -11.14
N ARG A 8 -27.44 4.45 -10.43
CA ARG A 8 -27.32 3.15 -9.75
C ARG A 8 -27.22 2.02 -10.78
N ILE A 9 -26.19 1.19 -10.66
CA ILE A 9 -26.03 -0.05 -11.46
C ILE A 9 -26.68 -1.22 -10.72
N ASP A 10 -26.34 -1.38 -9.44
CA ASP A 10 -26.91 -2.37 -8.52
C ASP A 10 -26.83 -1.90 -7.06
N ASP A 11 -26.96 -2.81 -6.10
CA ASP A 11 -26.98 -2.51 -4.67
C ASP A 11 -25.68 -1.91 -4.12
N ASN A 12 -24.55 -2.14 -4.80
CA ASN A 12 -23.22 -1.75 -4.31
C ASN A 12 -22.40 -0.98 -5.35
N ARG A 13 -22.97 -0.63 -6.51
CA ARG A 13 -22.25 0.06 -7.59
C ARG A 13 -23.06 1.22 -8.18
N TRP A 14 -22.37 2.34 -8.33
CA TRP A 14 -22.87 3.57 -8.93
C TRP A 14 -21.99 3.95 -10.11
N LEU A 15 -22.61 4.14 -11.26
CA LEU A 15 -21.99 4.68 -12.46
C LEU A 15 -21.89 6.19 -12.34
N LEU A 16 -20.71 6.74 -12.63
CA LEU A 16 -20.51 8.14 -12.94
C LEU A 16 -20.42 8.26 -14.47
N PRO A 17 -21.49 8.66 -15.18
CA PRO A 17 -21.50 8.70 -16.63
C PRO A 17 -20.43 9.64 -17.18
N ARG A 18 -19.90 9.30 -18.36
CA ARG A 18 -18.88 10.13 -19.01
C ARG A 18 -19.47 11.51 -19.36
N THR A 19 -18.89 12.56 -18.81
CA THR A 19 -19.27 13.96 -19.07
C THR A 19 -18.05 14.83 -19.34
N GLY A 20 -18.23 15.94 -20.06
CA GLY A 20 -17.15 16.89 -20.35
C GLY A 20 -15.93 16.24 -21.00
N ALA A 21 -14.75 16.47 -20.40
CA ALA A 21 -13.47 15.96 -20.89
C ALA A 21 -13.11 14.54 -20.42
N MET A 22 -14.03 13.84 -19.72
CA MET A 22 -13.80 12.46 -19.31
C MET A 22 -13.57 11.56 -20.52
N ARG A 23 -12.53 10.73 -20.45
CA ARG A 23 -12.18 9.74 -21.48
C ARG A 23 -12.93 8.43 -21.26
N VAL A 24 -13.12 8.06 -20.00
CA VAL A 24 -13.85 6.87 -19.53
C VAL A 24 -14.90 7.26 -18.50
N PRO A 25 -15.96 6.46 -18.26
CA PRO A 25 -16.84 6.64 -17.11
C PRO A 25 -16.13 6.31 -15.77
N GLY A 26 -16.77 6.64 -14.65
CA GLY A 26 -16.34 6.21 -13.32
C GLY A 26 -17.26 5.13 -12.73
N ILE A 27 -16.73 4.30 -11.83
CA ILE A 27 -17.54 3.41 -10.97
C ILE A 27 -17.17 3.69 -9.52
N ILE A 28 -18.19 3.97 -8.71
CA ILE A 28 -18.06 4.09 -7.26
C ILE A 28 -18.74 2.89 -6.62
N TYR A 29 -17.98 2.10 -5.88
CA TYR A 29 -18.52 1.00 -5.08
C TYR A 29 -19.07 1.58 -3.79
N ALA A 30 -20.39 1.58 -3.63
CA ALA A 30 -21.06 2.14 -2.46
C ALA A 30 -22.46 1.53 -2.34
N ASN A 31 -22.85 1.17 -1.12
CA ASN A 31 -24.27 0.90 -0.84
C ASN A 31 -25.05 2.23 -0.71
N GLU A 32 -26.36 2.14 -0.51
CA GLU A 32 -27.23 3.33 -0.41
C GLU A 32 -26.85 4.28 0.74
N LYS A 33 -26.36 3.74 1.87
CA LYS A 33 -25.92 4.55 3.00
C LYS A 33 -24.66 5.35 2.65
N ILE A 34 -23.66 4.68 2.04
CA ILE A 34 -22.40 5.32 1.64
C ILE A 34 -22.65 6.34 0.52
N SER A 35 -23.49 6.01 -0.47
CA SER A 35 -23.80 6.94 -1.56
C SER A 35 -24.54 8.18 -1.07
N GLY A 36 -25.35 8.06 -0.01
CA GLY A 36 -25.94 9.20 0.68
C GLY A 36 -24.91 10.18 1.25
N LEU A 37 -23.77 9.67 1.78
CA LEU A 37 -22.68 10.50 2.33
C LEU A 37 -21.92 11.27 1.22
N LEU A 38 -21.81 10.68 0.03
CA LEU A 38 -21.10 11.28 -1.10
C LEU A 38 -21.76 12.53 -1.67
N LYS A 39 -23.04 12.77 -1.38
CA LYS A 39 -23.76 13.97 -1.86
C LYS A 39 -23.11 15.29 -1.39
N ASN A 40 -22.38 15.25 -0.27
CA ASN A 40 -21.72 16.40 0.32
C ASN A 40 -20.17 16.32 0.24
N ASP A 41 -19.63 15.36 -0.51
CA ASP A 41 -18.19 15.14 -0.66
C ASP A 41 -17.75 15.40 -2.12
N GLU A 42 -16.63 16.10 -2.29
CA GLU A 42 -16.01 16.35 -3.60
C GLU A 42 -15.23 15.14 -4.11
N SER A 43 -15.15 14.03 -3.37
CA SER A 43 -14.43 12.82 -3.77
C SER A 43 -14.97 12.21 -5.08
N ALA A 44 -16.30 12.26 -5.32
CA ALA A 44 -16.89 11.86 -6.60
C ALA A 44 -16.39 12.72 -7.78
N LYS A 45 -16.07 14.00 -7.54
CA LYS A 45 -15.46 14.88 -8.54
C LYS A 45 -14.03 14.47 -8.85
N GLN A 46 -13.29 13.99 -7.85
CA GLN A 46 -11.94 13.48 -8.08
C GLN A 46 -11.98 12.22 -8.96
N VAL A 47 -12.99 11.35 -8.81
CA VAL A 47 -13.22 10.22 -9.74
C VAL A 47 -13.41 10.72 -11.18
N ALA A 48 -14.25 11.73 -11.37
CA ALA A 48 -14.48 12.36 -12.68
C ALA A 48 -13.23 13.06 -13.24
N ASN A 49 -12.42 13.69 -12.38
CA ASN A 49 -11.18 14.36 -12.78
C ASN A 49 -10.12 13.35 -13.23
N VAL A 50 -9.94 12.24 -12.48
CA VAL A 50 -9.03 11.14 -12.84
C VAL A 50 -9.43 10.52 -14.18
N ALA A 51 -10.73 10.40 -14.45
CA ALA A 51 -11.25 9.90 -15.72
C ALA A 51 -10.89 10.74 -16.96
N GLN A 52 -10.31 11.93 -16.80
CA GLN A 52 -9.84 12.78 -17.92
C GLN A 52 -8.39 12.50 -18.33
N LEU A 53 -7.63 11.76 -17.50
CA LEU A 53 -6.20 11.57 -17.70
C LEU A 53 -5.88 10.68 -18.92
N PRO A 54 -4.87 11.02 -19.74
CA PRO A 54 -4.52 10.25 -20.94
C PRO A 54 -4.20 8.79 -20.65
N GLY A 55 -4.60 7.90 -21.56
CA GLY A 55 -4.34 6.47 -21.49
C GLY A 55 -5.09 5.70 -20.39
N ILE A 56 -6.00 6.33 -19.65
CA ILE A 56 -6.83 5.61 -18.68
C ILE A 56 -7.69 4.55 -19.36
N VAL A 57 -7.79 3.36 -18.76
CA VAL A 57 -8.45 2.19 -19.33
C VAL A 57 -9.73 1.84 -18.57
N ASN A 58 -10.81 1.60 -19.32
CA ASN A 58 -12.14 1.18 -18.88
C ASN A 58 -12.88 2.14 -17.94
N PHE A 59 -12.37 2.37 -16.72
CA PHE A 59 -13.05 3.15 -15.69
C PHE A 59 -12.06 3.86 -14.75
N SER A 60 -12.47 5.00 -14.19
CA SER A 60 -11.92 5.53 -12.94
C SER A 60 -12.69 4.92 -11.77
N LEU A 61 -12.03 4.17 -10.89
CA LEU A 61 -12.69 3.40 -9.84
C LEU A 61 -12.51 4.06 -8.48
N ALA A 62 -13.52 3.94 -7.62
CA ALA A 62 -13.43 4.29 -6.22
C ALA A 62 -14.10 3.26 -5.32
N MET A 63 -13.40 2.88 -4.25
CA MET A 63 -13.78 1.88 -3.26
C MET A 63 -14.81 2.44 -2.25
N PRO A 64 -15.46 1.58 -1.43
CA PRO A 64 -16.50 2.01 -0.49
C PRO A 64 -16.05 2.98 0.62
N ASP A 65 -14.75 3.06 0.87
CA ASP A 65 -14.11 3.98 1.81
C ASP A 65 -13.62 5.28 1.14
N ILE A 66 -14.10 5.57 -0.08
CA ILE A 66 -13.75 6.76 -0.83
C ILE A 66 -13.96 8.05 -0.01
N HIS A 67 -12.95 8.92 -0.03
CA HIS A 67 -13.03 10.27 0.52
C HIS A 67 -12.02 11.20 -0.16
N TRP A 68 -12.15 12.50 0.11
CA TRP A 68 -11.30 13.52 -0.48
C TRP A 68 -9.80 13.26 -0.25
N GLY A 69 -9.03 13.27 -1.34
CA GLY A 69 -7.58 13.12 -1.33
C GLY A 69 -6.86 14.24 -2.09
N TYR A 70 -5.54 14.10 -2.26
CA TYR A 70 -4.76 14.99 -3.13
C TYR A 70 -4.82 14.55 -4.60
N GLY A 71 -5.58 15.25 -5.44
CA GLY A 71 -5.76 14.96 -6.87
C GLY A 71 -6.67 13.75 -7.11
N PHE A 72 -6.15 12.55 -6.82
CA PHE A 72 -6.95 11.31 -6.76
C PHE A 72 -7.66 11.21 -5.41
N PRO A 73 -8.88 10.65 -5.36
CA PRO A 73 -9.51 10.34 -4.09
C PRO A 73 -8.72 9.24 -3.37
N ILE A 74 -8.78 9.22 -2.03
CA ILE A 74 -8.40 8.03 -1.28
C ILE A 74 -9.51 6.98 -1.50
N GLY A 75 -9.15 5.70 -1.57
CA GLY A 75 -10.00 4.63 -2.11
C GLY A 75 -9.99 4.57 -3.64
N GLY A 76 -9.13 5.35 -4.32
CA GLY A 76 -9.09 5.43 -5.77
C GLY A 76 -8.25 4.34 -6.43
N VAL A 77 -8.72 3.83 -7.57
CA VAL A 77 -7.96 2.95 -8.48
C VAL A 77 -8.11 3.43 -9.93
N ALA A 78 -7.00 3.56 -10.64
CA ALA A 78 -7.01 3.84 -12.07
C ALA A 78 -5.87 3.07 -12.76
N ALA A 79 -6.18 2.48 -13.91
CA ALA A 79 -5.20 1.77 -14.72
C ALA A 79 -4.93 2.55 -16.01
N PHE A 80 -3.65 2.75 -16.31
CA PHE A 80 -3.19 3.50 -17.47
C PHE A 80 -2.39 2.60 -18.40
N ASP A 81 -2.69 2.70 -19.69
CA ASP A 81 -1.94 2.03 -20.75
C ASP A 81 -0.45 2.44 -20.72
N LEU A 82 0.47 1.49 -20.87
CA LEU A 82 1.90 1.77 -20.68
C LEU A 82 2.48 2.71 -21.74
N ASP A 83 1.95 2.65 -22.97
CA ASP A 83 2.47 3.41 -24.12
C ASP A 83 1.85 4.80 -24.20
N THR A 84 0.59 4.94 -23.79
CA THR A 84 -0.18 6.19 -23.96
C THR A 84 -0.58 6.87 -22.64
N GLY A 85 -0.30 6.21 -21.52
CA GLY A 85 -0.76 6.59 -20.20
C GLY A 85 0.22 7.40 -19.37
N VAL A 86 -0.25 7.78 -18.19
CA VAL A 86 0.45 8.69 -17.29
C VAL A 86 0.76 8.05 -15.95
N ILE A 87 1.75 8.60 -15.26
CA ILE A 87 2.01 8.34 -13.85
C ILE A 87 1.80 9.64 -13.06
N SER A 88 1.03 9.57 -11.99
CA SER A 88 0.78 10.70 -11.07
C SER A 88 1.17 10.31 -9.64
N PRO A 89 2.05 11.07 -8.97
CA PRO A 89 2.32 10.90 -7.54
C PRO A 89 1.06 11.05 -6.68
N GLY A 90 0.16 11.96 -7.07
CA GLY A 90 -1.14 12.13 -6.41
C GLY A 90 -2.03 10.89 -6.46
N GLY A 91 -1.86 10.03 -7.47
CA GLY A 91 -2.57 8.75 -7.61
C GLY A 91 -1.93 7.58 -6.86
N VAL A 92 -0.69 7.74 -6.38
CA VAL A 92 -0.03 6.77 -5.47
C VAL A 92 -0.28 7.17 -4.02
N GLY A 93 -0.16 8.47 -3.72
CA GLY A 93 -0.24 9.01 -2.36
C GLY A 93 1.15 9.31 -1.76
N TYR A 94 1.15 10.16 -0.73
CA TYR A 94 2.38 10.62 -0.09
C TYR A 94 3.13 9.50 0.63
N ASP A 95 2.43 8.67 1.41
CA ASP A 95 3.07 7.53 2.05
C ASP A 95 3.08 6.33 1.09
N ILE A 96 4.08 6.33 0.21
CA ILE A 96 4.34 5.27 -0.77
C ILE A 96 4.48 3.94 -0.03
N ASN A 97 3.77 2.91 -0.50
CA ASN A 97 3.69 1.60 0.12
C ASN A 97 3.36 1.68 1.63
N CYS A 98 2.52 2.62 2.05
CA CYS A 98 1.71 2.37 3.24
C CYS A 98 0.97 1.03 3.01
N GLY A 99 0.87 0.22 4.06
CA GLY A 99 0.37 -1.13 3.92
C GLY A 99 0.28 -1.85 5.25
N CYS A 100 -0.39 -3.00 5.19
CA CYS A 100 -0.70 -3.80 6.36
C CYS A 100 0.04 -5.14 6.29
N ARG A 101 0.51 -5.59 7.44
CA ARG A 101 1.10 -6.91 7.64
C ARG A 101 0.35 -7.62 8.74
N LEU A 102 -0.17 -8.82 8.45
CA LEU A 102 -0.89 -9.64 9.44
C LEU A 102 -0.04 -10.84 9.86
N LEU A 103 0.13 -11.00 11.17
CA LEU A 103 0.84 -12.12 11.79
C LEU A 103 -0.13 -13.02 12.52
N ALA A 104 -0.06 -14.32 12.27
CA ALA A 104 -0.82 -15.32 13.03
C ALA A 104 0.11 -16.01 14.04
N THR A 105 -0.37 -16.19 15.27
CA THR A 105 0.35 -16.92 16.33
C THR A 105 -0.35 -18.25 16.63
N GLU A 106 0.28 -19.12 17.41
CA GLU A 106 -0.42 -20.30 17.96
C GLU A 106 -1.19 -20.02 19.25
N LEU A 107 -1.16 -18.77 19.73
CA LEU A 107 -1.81 -18.34 20.95
C LEU A 107 -3.31 -18.07 20.74
N THR A 108 -4.03 -18.15 21.85
CA THR A 108 -5.43 -17.73 22.01
C THR A 108 -5.51 -16.59 23.02
N LEU A 109 -6.67 -15.93 23.09
CA LEU A 109 -6.91 -14.89 24.10
C LEU A 109 -6.64 -15.41 25.53
N HIS A 110 -6.93 -16.69 25.81
CA HIS A 110 -6.69 -17.28 27.13
C HIS A 110 -5.20 -17.24 27.52
N ASP A 111 -4.29 -17.41 26.56
CA ASP A 111 -2.85 -17.47 26.80
C ASP A 111 -2.24 -16.10 27.16
N ILE A 112 -2.90 -15.01 26.75
CA ILE A 112 -2.39 -13.65 26.89
C ILE A 112 -3.26 -12.71 27.72
N LYS A 113 -4.50 -13.07 28.09
CA LYS A 113 -5.49 -12.16 28.71
C LYS A 113 -4.96 -11.36 29.90
N ASP A 114 -4.17 -12.00 30.78
CA ASP A 114 -3.64 -11.38 32.00
C ASP A 114 -2.30 -10.66 31.75
N LYS A 115 -1.75 -10.80 30.54
CA LYS A 115 -0.46 -10.25 30.11
C LYS A 115 -0.59 -9.18 29.04
N VAL A 116 -1.79 -8.87 28.54
CA VAL A 116 -2.01 -7.90 27.45
C VAL A 116 -1.39 -6.55 27.79
N LYS A 117 -1.58 -6.04 29.01
CA LYS A 117 -1.02 -4.75 29.44
C LYS A 117 0.51 -4.76 29.39
N ASP A 118 1.13 -5.82 29.86
CA ASP A 118 2.59 -5.96 29.89
C ASP A 118 3.14 -6.12 28.47
N LEU A 119 2.47 -6.91 27.62
CA LEU A 119 2.80 -7.06 26.20
C LEU A 119 2.73 -5.73 25.47
N THR A 120 1.63 -5.00 25.59
CA THR A 120 1.46 -3.68 24.97
C THR A 120 2.51 -2.69 25.47
N THR A 121 2.84 -2.72 26.76
CA THR A 121 3.90 -1.89 27.34
C THR A 121 5.27 -2.25 26.76
N ALA A 122 5.61 -3.53 26.66
CA ALA A 122 6.86 -4.00 26.09
C ALA A 122 6.96 -3.69 24.59
N LEU A 123 5.87 -3.83 23.84
CA LEU A 123 5.78 -3.44 22.43
C LEU A 123 6.03 -1.94 22.28
N TYR A 124 5.35 -1.11 23.06
CA TYR A 124 5.51 0.35 23.03
C TYR A 124 6.95 0.78 23.36
N GLN A 125 7.61 0.11 24.31
CA GLN A 125 9.00 0.37 24.66
C GLN A 125 10.00 -0.05 23.57
N ARG A 126 9.69 -1.13 22.84
CA ARG A 126 10.59 -1.73 21.85
C ARG A 126 10.35 -1.26 20.42
N ILE A 127 9.16 -0.74 20.11
CA ILE A 127 8.77 -0.30 18.77
C ILE A 127 8.64 1.23 18.76
N PRO A 128 9.59 1.96 18.16
CA PRO A 128 9.54 3.42 18.14
C PRO A 128 8.32 3.92 17.35
N THR A 129 7.54 4.79 17.99
CA THR A 129 6.33 5.41 17.45
C THR A 129 6.34 6.91 17.69
N GLY A 130 5.57 7.67 16.91
CA GLY A 130 5.49 9.13 16.97
C GLY A 130 6.27 9.88 15.89
N VAL A 131 5.97 11.18 15.78
CA VAL A 131 6.62 12.10 14.84
C VAL A 131 8.06 12.35 15.29
N GLY A 132 9.02 12.15 14.39
CA GLY A 132 10.44 12.39 14.66
C GLY A 132 11.15 11.26 15.42
N SER A 133 10.44 10.18 15.76
CA SER A 133 11.04 9.02 16.40
C SER A 133 12.04 8.31 15.48
N THR A 134 13.10 7.80 16.08
CA THR A 134 14.22 7.15 15.37
C THR A 134 14.28 5.66 15.65
N GLY A 135 14.71 4.89 14.65
CA GLY A 135 14.85 3.44 14.73
C GLY A 135 16.19 3.00 15.31
N TYR A 136 16.25 1.74 15.76
CA TYR A 136 17.49 1.14 16.28
C TYR A 136 18.48 0.75 15.17
N VAL A 137 18.01 0.65 13.92
CA VAL A 137 18.83 0.28 12.76
C VAL A 137 19.63 1.50 12.32
N LYS A 138 20.95 1.47 12.56
CA LYS A 138 21.88 2.50 12.09
C LYS A 138 22.36 2.15 10.69
N LEU A 139 21.87 2.83 9.67
CA LEU A 139 22.31 2.66 8.30
C LEU A 139 23.55 3.50 8.00
N SER A 140 24.59 2.87 7.45
CA SER A 140 25.59 3.62 6.68
C SER A 140 24.96 4.12 5.37
N GLY A 141 25.56 5.13 4.72
CA GLY A 141 25.05 5.60 3.43
C GLY A 141 24.99 4.52 2.34
N LYS A 142 25.90 3.53 2.38
CA LYS A 142 25.88 2.38 1.46
C LYS A 142 24.76 1.40 1.80
N ASP A 143 24.52 1.14 3.08
CA ASP A 143 23.42 0.26 3.51
C ASP A 143 22.06 0.88 3.21
N GLN A 144 21.96 2.21 3.31
CA GLN A 144 20.74 2.92 2.96
C GLN A 144 20.36 2.68 1.49
N LYS A 145 21.30 2.76 0.54
CA LYS A 145 21.01 2.47 -0.87
C LYS A 145 20.57 1.03 -1.09
N LYS A 146 21.23 0.07 -0.44
CA LYS A 146 20.84 -1.35 -0.52
C LYS A 146 19.44 -1.62 0.01
N VAL A 147 18.99 -0.93 1.06
CA VAL A 147 17.60 -1.03 1.54
C VAL A 147 16.61 -0.62 0.44
N LEU A 148 16.91 0.45 -0.30
CA LEU A 148 16.05 0.95 -1.38
C LEU A 148 16.01 0.00 -2.58
N GLU A 149 17.10 -0.73 -2.84
CA GLU A 149 17.20 -1.66 -3.97
C GLU A 149 16.64 -3.05 -3.65
N GLU A 150 16.84 -3.55 -2.43
CA GLU A 150 16.58 -4.94 -2.06
C GLU A 150 15.33 -5.13 -1.17
N GLY A 151 14.79 -4.04 -0.60
CA GLY A 151 13.58 -4.05 0.21
C GLY A 151 13.61 -5.00 1.41
N ALA A 152 12.55 -5.79 1.62
CA ALA A 152 12.50 -6.75 2.73
C ALA A 152 13.62 -7.82 2.65
N GLY A 153 14.12 -8.11 1.45
CA GLY A 153 15.25 -9.02 1.25
C GLY A 153 16.52 -8.55 1.97
N TRP A 154 16.78 -7.24 1.99
CA TRP A 154 17.88 -6.68 2.77
C TRP A 154 17.68 -6.92 4.27
N ALA A 155 16.47 -6.68 4.77
CA ALA A 155 16.15 -6.84 6.20
C ALA A 155 16.36 -8.30 6.64
N VAL A 156 15.92 -9.27 5.84
CA VAL A 156 16.17 -10.70 6.11
C VAL A 156 17.66 -11.02 6.12
N LYS A 157 18.44 -10.53 5.15
CA LYS A 157 19.92 -10.71 5.14
C LYS A 157 20.61 -10.08 6.35
N ALA A 158 20.05 -9.00 6.88
CA ALA A 158 20.52 -8.33 8.09
C ALA A 158 20.06 -9.00 9.39
N GLY A 159 19.34 -10.14 9.32
CA GLY A 159 18.90 -10.92 10.47
C GLY A 159 17.46 -10.63 10.94
N PHE A 160 16.73 -9.76 10.25
CA PHE A 160 15.36 -9.41 10.60
C PHE A 160 14.36 -10.34 9.91
N GLY A 161 14.12 -11.50 10.53
CA GLY A 161 13.14 -12.49 10.08
C GLY A 161 13.76 -13.57 9.19
N SER A 162 12.97 -14.14 8.28
CA SER A 162 13.36 -15.32 7.50
C SER A 162 12.93 -15.25 6.03
N ALA A 163 13.50 -16.11 5.19
CA ALA A 163 13.14 -16.19 3.77
C ALA A 163 11.65 -16.53 3.54
N GLN A 164 11.02 -17.28 4.45
CA GLN A 164 9.59 -17.61 4.36
C GLN A 164 8.70 -16.37 4.48
N ASP A 165 9.18 -15.32 5.17
CA ASP A 165 8.44 -14.06 5.27
C ASP A 165 8.36 -13.35 3.90
N LEU A 166 9.35 -13.55 3.03
CA LEU A 166 9.34 -12.97 1.68
C LEU A 166 8.31 -13.64 0.78
N GLU A 167 8.09 -14.96 0.92
CA GLU A 167 7.11 -15.72 0.12
C GLU A 167 5.68 -15.19 0.26
N THR A 168 5.34 -14.67 1.43
CA THR A 168 4.00 -14.13 1.74
C THR A 168 4.01 -12.61 1.89
N THR A 169 5.05 -11.94 1.40
CA THR A 169 5.04 -10.49 1.22
C THR A 169 4.68 -10.20 -0.23
N GLU A 170 3.80 -9.23 -0.46
CA GLU A 170 3.46 -8.79 -1.82
C GLU A 170 4.73 -8.47 -2.64
N ASP A 171 4.83 -9.06 -3.83
CA ASP A 171 6.00 -9.01 -4.73
C ASP A 171 7.33 -9.42 -4.07
N GLY A 172 7.29 -10.32 -3.08
CA GLY A 172 8.49 -10.74 -2.35
C GLY A 172 9.07 -9.64 -1.45
N GLY A 173 8.36 -8.53 -1.27
CA GLY A 173 8.83 -7.36 -0.53
C GLY A 173 9.85 -6.52 -1.29
N CYS A 174 9.88 -6.61 -2.62
CA CYS A 174 10.76 -5.82 -3.47
C CYS A 174 10.15 -5.57 -4.87
N ILE A 175 10.03 -4.31 -5.27
CA ILE A 175 9.77 -3.91 -6.65
C ILE A 175 11.12 -3.69 -7.35
N SER A 176 11.28 -4.36 -8.49
CA SER A 176 12.44 -4.22 -9.37
C SER A 176 12.52 -2.83 -10.02
N GLY A 177 13.72 -2.41 -10.40
CA GLY A 177 13.93 -1.13 -11.10
C GLY A 177 14.00 0.08 -10.16
N ALA A 178 14.10 -0.15 -8.85
CA ALA A 178 14.47 0.88 -7.88
C ALA A 178 15.86 1.45 -8.21
N ASP A 179 15.96 2.78 -8.23
CA ASP A 179 17.21 3.50 -8.45
C ASP A 179 17.38 4.61 -7.39
N PRO A 180 18.31 4.45 -6.43
CA PRO A 180 18.60 5.45 -5.42
C PRO A 180 19.07 6.81 -5.96
N GLU A 181 19.61 6.89 -7.18
CA GLU A 181 20.06 8.15 -7.79
C GLU A 181 18.88 9.07 -8.16
N HIS A 182 17.68 8.51 -8.24
CA HIS A 182 16.43 9.25 -8.48
C HIS A 182 15.72 9.66 -7.18
N VAL A 183 16.33 9.42 -6.02
CA VAL A 183 15.84 9.82 -4.69
C VAL A 183 16.65 11.02 -4.19
N SER A 184 15.96 12.08 -3.76
CA SER A 184 16.64 13.30 -3.32
C SER A 184 17.45 13.10 -2.03
N ALA A 185 18.51 13.90 -1.86
CA ALA A 185 19.28 13.92 -0.62
C ALA A 185 18.39 14.21 0.62
N ARG A 186 17.34 15.02 0.44
CA ARG A 186 16.37 15.32 1.51
C ARG A 186 15.54 14.09 1.87
N ALA A 187 15.08 13.31 0.90
CA ALA A 187 14.34 12.08 1.14
C ALA A 187 15.22 11.04 1.85
N LEU A 188 16.47 10.90 1.41
CA LEU A 188 17.46 10.03 2.07
C LEU A 188 17.70 10.47 3.53
N GLU A 189 17.92 11.75 3.79
CA GLU A 189 18.17 12.22 5.16
C GLU A 189 16.95 12.00 6.06
N ARG A 190 15.73 12.24 5.56
CA ARG A 190 14.48 11.97 6.31
C ARG A 190 14.29 10.49 6.62
N GLY A 191 14.61 9.60 5.68
CA GLY A 191 14.50 8.15 5.88
C GLY A 191 15.60 7.56 6.77
N LYS A 192 16.78 8.16 6.79
CA LYS A 192 18.00 7.59 7.38
C LYS A 192 17.82 7.09 8.82
N GLN A 193 17.07 7.83 9.64
CA GLN A 193 16.86 7.50 11.05
C GLN A 193 15.50 6.87 11.32
N GLN A 194 14.65 6.64 10.32
CA GLN A 194 13.26 6.21 10.52
C GLN A 194 13.02 4.73 10.20
N LEU A 195 14.05 3.99 9.78
CA LEU A 195 13.89 2.57 9.44
C LEU A 195 13.70 1.73 10.72
N GLY A 196 12.68 0.88 10.73
CA GLY A 196 12.26 0.13 11.91
C GLY A 196 11.41 0.96 12.89
N THR A 197 10.58 1.88 12.38
CA THR A 197 9.66 2.71 13.19
C THR A 197 8.24 2.66 12.64
N LEU A 198 7.23 2.76 13.53
CA LEU A 198 5.83 2.78 13.14
C LEU A 198 5.44 4.12 12.50
N GLY A 199 5.74 5.21 13.22
CA GLY A 199 5.32 6.55 12.84
C GLY A 199 4.10 7.08 13.55
N SER A 200 3.29 7.84 12.83
CA SER A 200 2.16 8.62 13.34
C SER A 200 1.01 8.58 12.32
N GLY A 201 -0.11 9.24 12.62
CA GLY A 201 -1.29 9.23 11.77
C GLY A 201 -2.11 7.98 12.05
N ASN A 202 -2.53 7.27 11.00
CA ASN A 202 -3.25 6.00 11.10
C ASN A 202 -2.32 4.79 11.25
N HIS A 203 -1.04 4.97 11.55
CA HIS A 203 -0.09 3.86 11.72
C HIS A 203 -0.20 3.26 13.11
N PHE A 204 -0.25 1.94 13.19
CA PHE A 204 -0.41 1.21 14.44
C PHE A 204 0.26 -0.16 14.41
N LEU A 205 0.39 -0.73 15.61
CA LEU A 205 0.60 -2.16 15.82
C LEU A 205 -0.46 -2.61 16.83
N GLU A 206 -1.30 -3.56 16.43
CA GLU A 206 -2.44 -4.02 17.22
C GLU A 206 -2.34 -5.52 17.50
N ILE A 207 -2.69 -5.91 18.73
CA ILE A 207 -2.90 -7.31 19.09
C ILE A 207 -4.40 -7.55 18.98
N GLU A 208 -4.79 -8.45 18.11
CA GLU A 208 -6.18 -8.73 17.77
C GLU A 208 -6.53 -10.19 18.05
N VAL A 209 -7.82 -10.49 18.06
CA VAL A 209 -8.36 -11.85 18.19
C VAL A 209 -9.29 -12.11 17.03
N VAL A 210 -9.11 -13.26 16.35
CA VAL A 210 -10.01 -13.69 15.29
C VAL A 210 -11.36 -14.09 15.90
N GLU A 211 -12.36 -13.21 15.82
CA GLU A 211 -13.67 -13.45 16.43
C GLU A 211 -14.58 -14.36 15.60
N GLU A 212 -14.51 -14.23 14.28
CA GLU A 212 -15.41 -14.90 13.33
C GLU A 212 -14.65 -15.36 12.08
N ILE A 213 -15.10 -16.48 11.51
CA ILE A 213 -14.62 -17.04 10.25
C ILE A 213 -15.81 -17.10 9.28
N PHE A 214 -15.69 -16.44 8.14
CA PHE A 214 -16.74 -16.41 7.11
C PHE A 214 -16.52 -17.44 6.00
N ASP A 215 -15.26 -17.78 5.73
CA ASP A 215 -14.87 -18.82 4.76
C ASP A 215 -13.83 -19.74 5.40
N GLU A 216 -14.27 -20.93 5.78
CA GLU A 216 -13.43 -21.94 6.44
C GLU A 216 -12.27 -22.42 5.55
N LYS A 217 -12.48 -22.50 4.23
CA LYS A 217 -11.45 -22.96 3.30
C LYS A 217 -10.33 -21.93 3.17
N ALA A 218 -10.70 -20.66 3.02
CA ALA A 218 -9.74 -19.56 2.98
C ALA A 218 -9.02 -19.40 4.33
N ALA A 219 -9.75 -19.43 5.45
CA ALA A 219 -9.18 -19.35 6.78
C ALA A 219 -8.16 -20.47 7.03
N GLN A 220 -8.49 -21.72 6.69
CA GLN A 220 -7.56 -22.84 6.81
C GLN A 220 -6.29 -22.63 5.96
N ALA A 221 -6.43 -22.18 4.70
CA ALA A 221 -5.29 -21.91 3.83
C ALA A 221 -4.41 -20.76 4.38
N PHE A 222 -5.04 -19.71 4.93
CA PHE A 222 -4.37 -18.59 5.58
C PHE A 222 -3.85 -18.94 6.98
N GLY A 223 -4.21 -20.13 7.49
CA GLY A 223 -3.94 -20.67 8.82
C GLY A 223 -4.48 -19.80 9.96
N LEU A 224 -5.68 -19.27 9.74
CA LEU A 224 -6.48 -18.51 10.69
C LEU A 224 -7.54 -19.41 11.34
N ARG A 225 -7.82 -19.21 12.62
CA ARG A 225 -8.89 -19.91 13.36
C ARG A 225 -9.54 -18.99 14.38
N LYS A 226 -10.82 -19.23 14.69
CA LYS A 226 -11.55 -18.49 15.73
C LYS A 226 -10.82 -18.57 17.09
N GLY A 227 -10.74 -17.44 17.78
CA GLY A 227 -10.08 -17.26 19.08
C GLY A 227 -8.55 -17.10 19.01
N GLN A 228 -7.95 -17.20 17.82
CA GLN A 228 -6.51 -17.04 17.62
C GLN A 228 -6.09 -15.59 17.83
N VAL A 229 -4.95 -15.40 18.49
CA VAL A 229 -4.28 -14.10 18.59
C VAL A 229 -3.51 -13.84 17.31
N VAL A 230 -3.75 -12.67 16.73
CA VAL A 230 -3.03 -12.16 15.57
C VAL A 230 -2.45 -10.79 15.89
N VAL A 231 -1.47 -10.35 15.10
CA VAL A 231 -0.91 -9.00 15.22
C VAL A 231 -0.94 -8.32 13.87
N MET A 232 -1.55 -7.14 13.81
CA MET A 232 -1.55 -6.30 12.62
C MET A 232 -0.52 -5.18 12.77
N ILE A 233 0.30 -4.97 11.74
CA ILE A 233 1.24 -3.86 11.64
C ILE A 233 0.83 -3.02 10.44
N HIS A 234 0.45 -1.76 10.68
CA HIS A 234 0.12 -0.79 9.64
C HIS A 234 1.14 0.36 9.65
N THR A 235 1.96 0.42 8.60
CA THR A 235 2.92 1.51 8.37
C THR A 235 3.40 1.52 6.92
N GLY A 236 4.16 2.54 6.55
CA GLY A 236 4.69 2.73 5.21
C GLY A 236 6.15 3.13 5.14
N SER A 237 6.45 3.93 4.13
CA SER A 237 7.78 4.41 3.76
C SER A 237 8.32 5.54 4.63
N ARG A 238 7.53 5.96 5.63
CA ARG A 238 7.89 7.02 6.57
C ARG A 238 8.17 8.34 5.83
N GLY A 239 9.07 9.17 6.35
CA GLY A 239 9.43 10.44 5.74
C GLY A 239 10.12 10.32 4.38
N LEU A 240 10.64 9.13 4.03
CA LEU A 240 11.33 8.90 2.77
C LEU A 240 10.35 8.94 1.59
N GLY A 241 9.31 8.09 1.58
CA GLY A 241 8.35 8.10 0.49
C GLY A 241 7.50 9.36 0.46
N TYR A 242 7.19 9.95 1.63
CA TYR A 242 6.57 11.28 1.68
C TYR A 242 7.38 12.29 0.86
N GLN A 243 8.70 12.36 1.10
CA GLN A 243 9.55 13.33 0.42
C GLN A 243 9.70 13.01 -1.06
N ILE A 244 9.77 11.73 -1.45
CA ILE A 244 9.76 11.32 -2.86
C ILE A 244 8.48 11.82 -3.55
N CYS A 245 7.31 11.60 -2.95
CA CYS A 245 6.05 12.10 -3.50
C CYS A 245 6.06 13.63 -3.62
N ASP A 246 6.48 14.34 -2.57
CA ASP A 246 6.55 15.80 -2.53
C ASP A 246 7.47 16.36 -3.63
N ASP A 247 8.66 15.79 -3.77
CA ASP A 247 9.67 16.22 -4.76
C ASP A 247 9.15 16.04 -6.19
N TYR A 248 8.63 14.85 -6.52
CA TYR A 248 8.14 14.56 -7.87
C TYR A 248 6.84 15.28 -8.19
N LEU A 249 5.98 15.50 -7.21
CA LEU A 249 4.78 16.29 -7.40
C LEU A 249 5.13 17.75 -7.70
N ALA A 250 6.06 18.36 -6.94
CA ALA A 250 6.54 19.71 -7.22
C ALA A 250 7.20 19.81 -8.61
N LEU A 251 7.98 18.80 -8.99
CA LEU A 251 8.61 18.70 -10.31
C LEU A 251 7.55 18.62 -11.43
N MET A 252 6.56 17.72 -11.31
CA MET A 252 5.53 17.55 -12.33
C MET A 252 4.61 18.77 -12.44
N VAL A 253 4.26 19.41 -11.31
CA VAL A 253 3.54 20.68 -11.30
C VAL A 253 4.30 21.77 -12.06
N LYS A 254 5.62 21.89 -11.80
CA LYS A 254 6.47 22.90 -12.45
C LYS A 254 6.55 22.69 -13.97
N HIS A 255 6.59 21.44 -14.42
CA HIS A 255 6.74 21.09 -15.83
C HIS A 255 5.44 20.66 -16.51
N GLN A 256 4.28 20.92 -15.89
CA GLN A 256 2.98 20.47 -16.38
C GLN A 256 2.67 20.96 -17.79
N ALA A 257 3.02 22.20 -18.11
CA ALA A 257 2.77 22.80 -19.42
C ALA A 257 3.48 22.06 -20.57
N GLU A 258 4.64 21.42 -20.30
CA GLU A 258 5.41 20.67 -21.30
C GLU A 258 4.73 19.35 -21.71
N THR A 259 3.78 18.86 -20.89
CA THR A 259 3.09 17.59 -21.17
C THR A 259 1.99 17.74 -22.22
N GLY A 260 1.50 18.96 -22.45
CA GLY A 260 0.29 19.19 -23.27
C GLY A 260 -1.00 18.65 -22.64
N ILE A 261 -0.97 18.17 -21.39
CA ILE A 261 -2.14 17.62 -20.71
C ILE A 261 -2.89 18.75 -20.00
N ALA A 262 -4.13 19.00 -20.42
CA ALA A 262 -5.05 19.87 -19.70
C ALA A 262 -5.56 19.16 -18.43
N LEU A 263 -5.18 19.67 -17.26
CA LEU A 263 -5.62 19.11 -15.99
C LEU A 263 -6.83 19.86 -15.45
N PRO A 264 -7.90 19.16 -15.02
CA PRO A 264 -9.05 19.79 -14.37
C PRO A 264 -8.72 20.26 -12.94
N ASP A 265 -7.62 19.77 -12.36
CA ASP A 265 -7.13 20.13 -11.05
C ASP A 265 -5.58 20.08 -11.04
N ARG A 266 -4.93 21.10 -10.49
CA ARG A 266 -3.46 21.17 -10.36
C ARG A 266 -2.91 20.00 -9.54
N GLN A 267 -3.68 19.46 -8.61
CA GLN A 267 -3.30 18.31 -7.78
C GLN A 267 -3.18 16.99 -8.58
N LEU A 268 -3.69 16.94 -9.82
CA LEU A 268 -3.52 15.80 -10.74
C LEU A 268 -2.24 15.88 -11.57
N ALA A 269 -1.24 16.64 -11.13
CA ALA A 269 0.06 16.73 -11.79
C ALA A 269 0.59 15.33 -12.11
N CYS A 270 0.96 15.14 -13.37
CA CYS A 270 1.34 13.86 -13.92
C CYS A 270 2.28 14.05 -15.12
N THR A 271 2.86 12.96 -15.58
CA THR A 271 3.64 12.93 -16.81
C THR A 271 3.45 11.58 -17.50
N TYR A 272 3.79 11.48 -18.78
CA TYR A 272 3.68 10.21 -19.50
C TYR A 272 4.65 9.16 -18.92
N LEU A 273 4.20 7.90 -18.87
CA LEU A 273 4.97 6.77 -18.34
C LEU A 273 6.31 6.57 -19.07
N ASP A 274 6.30 6.76 -20.39
CA ASP A 274 7.46 6.63 -21.27
C ASP A 274 8.39 7.87 -21.27
N SER A 275 8.06 8.92 -20.53
CA SER A 275 8.91 10.09 -20.40
C SER A 275 10.08 9.82 -19.45
N GLY A 276 11.17 10.60 -19.58
CA GLY A 276 12.28 10.54 -18.61
C GLY A 276 11.82 10.80 -17.18
N ARG A 277 10.91 11.77 -16.97
CA ARG A 277 10.36 12.08 -15.64
C ARG A 277 9.49 10.94 -15.09
N GLY A 278 8.72 10.28 -15.95
CA GLY A 278 7.89 9.14 -15.59
C GLY A 278 8.72 7.95 -15.11
N ARG A 279 9.75 7.58 -15.87
CA ARG A 279 10.71 6.52 -15.48
C ARG A 279 11.44 6.84 -14.18
N ASN A 280 11.92 8.08 -14.02
CA ASN A 280 12.62 8.48 -12.80
C ASN A 280 11.69 8.41 -11.57
N TYR A 281 10.43 8.84 -11.70
CA TYR A 281 9.46 8.73 -10.60
C TYR A 281 9.14 7.27 -10.27
N LEU A 282 8.94 6.40 -11.27
CA LEU A 282 8.73 4.97 -11.03
C LEU A 282 9.89 4.33 -10.28
N ALA A 283 11.13 4.65 -10.66
CA ALA A 283 12.32 4.15 -9.98
C ALA A 283 12.43 4.67 -8.53
N ALA A 284 12.14 5.97 -8.31
CA ALA A 284 12.13 6.54 -6.96
C ALA A 284 10.97 5.99 -6.10
N MET A 285 9.79 5.78 -6.68
CA MET A 285 8.65 5.16 -6.00
C MET A 285 8.98 3.72 -5.62
N ALA A 286 9.65 2.96 -6.48
CA ALA A 286 10.14 1.62 -6.15
C ALA A 286 11.10 1.65 -4.95
N CYS A 287 12.02 2.63 -4.88
CA CYS A 287 12.85 2.85 -3.68
C CYS A 287 12.01 3.08 -2.41
N GLY A 288 10.99 3.94 -2.50
CA GLY A 288 10.06 4.19 -1.40
C GLY A 288 9.30 2.94 -0.96
N ALA A 289 8.87 2.13 -1.93
CA ALA A 289 8.17 0.88 -1.67
C ALA A 289 9.06 -0.16 -1.00
N ASN A 290 10.27 -0.36 -1.50
CA ASN A 290 11.26 -1.28 -0.95
C ASN A 290 11.63 -0.90 0.49
N TYR A 291 11.83 0.40 0.74
CA TYR A 291 12.05 0.92 2.09
C TYR A 291 10.90 0.57 3.04
N ALA A 292 9.63 0.72 2.61
CA ALA A 292 8.47 0.40 3.44
C ALA A 292 8.37 -1.09 3.78
N TRP A 293 8.66 -1.97 2.82
CA TRP A 293 8.71 -3.42 3.08
C TRP A 293 9.84 -3.80 4.03
N ALA A 294 11.03 -3.21 3.87
CA ALA A 294 12.11 -3.37 4.84
C ALA A 294 11.69 -2.91 6.25
N ASN A 295 10.99 -1.77 6.33
CA ASN A 295 10.46 -1.24 7.59
C ASN A 295 9.50 -2.23 8.27
N ARG A 296 8.49 -2.73 7.55
CA ARG A 296 7.54 -3.73 8.07
C ARG A 296 8.20 -5.05 8.44
N GLN A 297 9.20 -5.50 7.68
CA GLN A 297 9.99 -6.70 7.98
C GLN A 297 10.76 -6.57 9.29
N ILE A 298 11.40 -5.42 9.53
CA ILE A 298 12.12 -5.13 10.78
C ILE A 298 11.15 -5.06 11.95
N LEU A 299 10.06 -4.31 11.81
CA LEU A 299 9.04 -4.18 12.87
C LEU A 299 8.47 -5.53 13.26
N MET A 300 8.13 -6.37 12.28
CA MET A 300 7.67 -7.74 12.52
C MET A 300 8.69 -8.57 13.32
N HIS A 301 9.98 -8.49 12.98
CA HIS A 301 11.02 -9.19 13.73
C HIS A 301 11.08 -8.70 15.19
N LEU A 302 11.05 -7.38 15.41
CA LEU A 302 11.04 -6.80 16.76
C LEU A 302 9.79 -7.21 17.54
N THR A 303 8.63 -7.30 16.89
CA THR A 303 7.39 -7.81 17.48
C THR A 303 7.55 -9.24 17.96
N ARG A 304 8.13 -10.14 17.13
CA ARG A 304 8.42 -11.52 17.52
C ARG A 304 9.29 -11.58 18.77
N GLU A 305 10.38 -10.82 18.80
CA GLU A 305 11.26 -10.76 19.97
C GLU A 305 10.52 -10.33 21.25
N VAL A 306 9.61 -9.37 21.15
CA VAL A 306 8.83 -8.89 22.30
C VAL A 306 7.89 -9.97 22.81
N PHE A 307 7.17 -10.66 21.92
CA PHE A 307 6.28 -11.76 22.31
C PHE A 307 7.06 -12.90 22.96
N GLU A 308 8.16 -13.35 22.36
CA GLU A 308 9.02 -14.40 22.89
C GLU A 308 9.53 -14.06 24.30
N LYS A 309 10.09 -12.85 24.49
CA LYS A 309 10.65 -12.41 25.77
C LYS A 309 9.58 -12.20 26.84
N SER A 310 8.46 -11.57 26.49
CA SER A 310 7.40 -11.21 27.45
C SER A 310 6.59 -12.43 27.89
N LEU A 311 6.36 -13.38 26.98
CA LEU A 311 5.62 -14.60 27.28
C LEU A 311 6.51 -15.75 27.75
N ARG A 312 7.84 -15.64 27.56
CA ARG A 312 8.83 -16.70 27.85
C ARG A 312 8.55 -17.99 27.08
N VAL A 313 8.12 -17.85 25.83
CA VAL A 313 7.81 -18.96 24.91
C VAL A 313 8.87 -19.04 23.83
N ALA A 314 9.18 -20.26 23.39
CA ALA A 314 10.13 -20.45 22.30
C ALA A 314 9.52 -20.04 20.94
N PRO A 315 10.31 -19.63 19.93
CA PRO A 315 9.79 -19.24 18.62
C PRO A 315 8.88 -20.30 17.96
N ARG A 316 9.22 -21.58 18.14
CA ARG A 316 8.44 -22.71 17.62
C ARG A 316 7.06 -22.84 18.29
N GLU A 317 6.97 -22.55 19.58
CA GLU A 317 5.73 -22.62 20.35
C GLU A 317 4.86 -21.39 20.09
N LEU A 318 5.46 -20.20 19.97
CA LEU A 318 4.76 -18.99 19.58
C LEU A 318 4.16 -19.10 18.17
N GLY A 319 4.89 -19.72 17.25
CA GLY A 319 4.46 -19.96 15.87
C GLY A 319 4.06 -18.68 15.11
N MET A 320 4.62 -17.52 15.50
CA MET A 320 4.25 -16.22 14.95
C MET A 320 4.75 -16.05 13.50
N ARG A 321 3.92 -16.45 12.55
CA ARG A 321 4.21 -16.41 11.11
C ARG A 321 3.50 -15.26 10.43
N LEU A 322 4.09 -14.79 9.34
CA LEU A 322 3.42 -13.87 8.43
C LEU A 322 2.27 -14.61 7.71
N VAL A 323 1.05 -14.05 7.80
CA VAL A 323 -0.07 -14.45 6.93
C VAL A 323 0.13 -13.80 5.58
N TYR A 324 0.11 -12.48 5.52
CA TYR A 324 0.39 -11.71 4.31
C TYR A 324 0.79 -10.26 4.62
N ASP A 325 1.49 -9.64 3.68
CA ASP A 325 1.81 -8.20 3.69
C ASP A 325 1.37 -7.60 2.37
N VAL A 326 0.47 -6.61 2.43
CA VAL A 326 -0.16 -5.97 1.28
C VAL A 326 -0.01 -4.46 1.36
N CYS A 327 0.26 -3.83 0.22
CA CYS A 327 0.32 -2.38 0.07
C CYS A 327 -1.04 -1.80 -0.34
N HIS A 328 -1.32 -0.55 0.06
CA HIS A 328 -2.53 0.16 -0.37
C HIS A 328 -2.28 1.54 -1.02
N ASN A 329 -1.02 1.99 -1.08
CA ASN A 329 -0.59 3.22 -1.77
C ASN A 329 0.56 2.87 -2.72
N ILE A 330 0.26 2.57 -3.98
CA ILE A 330 1.29 2.10 -4.93
C ILE A 330 0.86 2.34 -6.38
N ALA A 331 1.82 2.41 -7.30
CA ALA A 331 1.56 2.14 -8.71
C ALA A 331 2.31 0.88 -9.14
N LYS A 332 1.68 -0.02 -9.89
CA LYS A 332 2.29 -1.28 -10.36
C LYS A 332 2.02 -1.53 -11.82
N ILE A 333 3.02 -2.07 -12.52
CA ILE A 333 2.84 -2.55 -13.89
C ILE A 333 2.31 -3.98 -13.81
N GLU A 334 1.06 -4.18 -14.24
CA GLU A 334 0.34 -5.45 -14.16
C GLU A 334 -0.18 -5.82 -15.54
N SER A 335 -0.33 -7.13 -15.80
CA SER A 335 -0.84 -7.64 -17.08
C SER A 335 -2.32 -8.00 -16.95
N PHE A 336 -3.13 -7.61 -17.93
CA PHE A 336 -4.56 -7.86 -17.98
C PHE A 336 -4.98 -8.31 -19.37
N THR A 337 -5.85 -9.31 -19.45
CA THR A 337 -6.55 -9.65 -20.69
C THR A 337 -7.76 -8.73 -20.85
N ILE A 338 -7.71 -7.80 -21.80
CA ILE A 338 -8.81 -6.86 -22.09
C ILE A 338 -9.32 -7.13 -23.50
N ALA A 339 -10.60 -7.49 -23.62
CA ALA A 339 -11.23 -7.87 -24.89
C ALA A 339 -10.44 -8.96 -25.64
N GLY A 340 -9.88 -9.93 -24.90
CA GLY A 340 -9.09 -11.04 -25.46
C GLY A 340 -7.63 -10.68 -25.80
N VAL A 341 -7.19 -9.45 -25.52
CA VAL A 341 -5.81 -8.99 -25.79
C VAL A 341 -5.07 -8.75 -24.48
N GLU A 342 -3.88 -9.31 -24.36
CA GLU A 342 -2.97 -9.01 -23.26
C GLU A 342 -2.48 -7.56 -23.32
N LYS A 343 -2.67 -6.82 -22.22
CA LYS A 343 -2.21 -5.44 -22.06
C LYS A 343 -1.45 -5.29 -20.76
N LYS A 344 -0.33 -4.55 -20.80
CA LYS A 344 0.37 -4.09 -19.60
C LYS A 344 -0.13 -2.71 -19.22
N LEU A 345 -0.60 -2.58 -17.99
CA LEU A 345 -1.15 -1.34 -17.46
C LEU A 345 -0.37 -0.92 -16.21
N CYS A 346 -0.14 0.38 -16.04
CA CYS A 346 0.27 0.96 -14.77
C CYS A 346 -0.98 1.23 -13.93
N VAL A 347 -1.16 0.45 -12.86
CA VAL A 347 -2.31 0.53 -11.95
C VAL A 347 -1.94 1.34 -10.74
N HIS A 348 -2.51 2.55 -10.63
CA HIS A 348 -2.48 3.38 -9.43
C HIS A 348 -3.51 2.88 -8.43
N ARG A 349 -3.07 2.70 -7.19
CA ARG A 349 -3.93 2.41 -6.05
C ARG A 349 -3.56 3.37 -4.92
N LYS A 350 -4.54 4.08 -4.38
CA LYS A 350 -4.37 5.00 -3.24
C LYS A 350 -5.47 4.75 -2.23
N GLY A 351 -5.10 4.18 -1.09
CA GLY A 351 -6.06 3.60 -0.15
C GLY A 351 -6.83 2.42 -0.76
N ALA A 352 -6.22 1.64 -1.66
CA ALA A 352 -6.85 0.48 -2.26
C ALA A 352 -5.84 -0.67 -2.40
N THR A 353 -6.25 -1.90 -2.17
CA THR A 353 -5.36 -3.07 -2.18
C THR A 353 -5.42 -3.82 -3.50
N ARG A 354 -4.37 -4.59 -3.80
CA ARG A 354 -4.41 -5.62 -4.83
C ARG A 354 -5.16 -6.83 -4.28
N ALA A 355 -6.01 -7.44 -5.11
CA ALA A 355 -6.84 -8.60 -4.72
C ALA A 355 -6.88 -9.62 -5.87
N TYR A 356 -5.74 -10.27 -6.13
CA TYR A 356 -5.67 -11.27 -7.20
C TYR A 356 -6.54 -12.51 -6.91
N PRO A 357 -7.20 -13.06 -7.95
CA PRO A 357 -8.11 -14.18 -7.77
C PRO A 357 -7.36 -15.49 -7.47
N ALA A 358 -8.11 -16.50 -7.03
CA ALA A 358 -7.62 -17.87 -6.99
C ALA A 358 -7.09 -18.30 -8.38
N GLY A 359 -6.01 -19.06 -8.38
CA GLY A 359 -5.31 -19.53 -9.58
C GLY A 359 -4.23 -18.58 -10.11
N HIS A 360 -4.22 -17.31 -9.68
CA HIS A 360 -3.27 -16.33 -10.22
C HIS A 360 -1.82 -16.61 -9.79
N ASP A 361 -0.87 -16.54 -10.73
CA ASP A 361 0.52 -16.97 -10.51
C ASP A 361 1.28 -16.11 -9.49
N ALA A 362 0.97 -14.82 -9.42
CA ALA A 362 1.54 -13.90 -8.43
C ALA A 362 1.06 -14.15 -7.00
N VAL A 363 0.01 -14.97 -6.80
CA VAL A 363 -0.44 -15.38 -5.46
C VAL A 363 0.49 -16.48 -4.94
N PRO A 364 0.97 -16.40 -3.68
CA PRO A 364 1.83 -17.42 -3.10
C PRO A 364 1.21 -18.83 -3.25
N LEU A 365 2.04 -19.83 -3.52
CA LEU A 365 1.57 -21.18 -3.84
C LEU A 365 0.59 -21.74 -2.79
N ARG A 366 0.84 -21.47 -1.50
CA ARG A 366 -0.02 -21.89 -0.38
C ARG A 366 -1.42 -21.25 -0.37
N TYR A 367 -1.60 -20.09 -1.00
CA TYR A 367 -2.87 -19.36 -1.05
C TYR A 367 -3.53 -19.41 -2.43
N ARG A 368 -2.82 -19.89 -3.45
CA ARG A 368 -3.28 -19.85 -4.84
C ARG A 368 -4.65 -20.52 -5.06
N SER A 369 -5.01 -21.53 -4.26
CA SER A 369 -6.31 -22.20 -4.39
C SER A 369 -7.50 -21.40 -3.83
N VAL A 370 -7.25 -20.34 -3.07
CA VAL A 370 -8.27 -19.50 -2.41
C VAL A 370 -8.17 -18.01 -2.78
N GLY A 371 -7.06 -17.57 -3.37
CA GLY A 371 -6.82 -16.19 -3.79
C GLY A 371 -5.83 -15.45 -2.89
N GLN A 372 -5.57 -14.18 -3.23
CA GLN A 372 -4.70 -13.32 -2.43
C GLN A 372 -5.36 -13.00 -1.08
N PRO A 373 -4.64 -13.14 0.05
CA PRO A 373 -5.12 -12.69 1.36
C PRO A 373 -5.32 -11.18 1.45
#